data_AF-A0A8T1ZBI1-F1
#
_entry.id   AF-A0A8T1ZBI1-F1
#
_cell.length_a   1.000
_cell.length_b   1.000
_cell.length_c   1.000
_cell.angle_alpha   90.00
_cell.angle_beta   90.00
_cell.angle_gamma   90.00
#
_symmetry.space_group_name_H-M   'P 1'
#
loop_
_entity.id
_entity.type
_entity.pdbx_description
1 polymer ?
#
loop_
_entity_poly.entity_id
_entity_poly.type
_entity_poly.pdbx_seq_one_letter_code
_entity_poly.pdbx_strand_id
1 'polypeptide(L)' 'MDVQESKRLCRYSNEQKILVVGEGEFSFSLSLAKAFGSATNITALSLDIREELGRNYNNGKVNVEELERLG' A
#
# COMPACT_ATOMS: atom_id res chain seq x y z
N MET A 1 -6.27 24.02 5.98
CA MET A 1 -6.46 22.57 6.17
C MET A 1 -7.21 22.10 4.96
N ASP A 2 -6.52 21.43 4.04
CA ASP A 2 -7.16 20.77 2.91
C ASP A 2 -8.10 19.69 3.46
N VAL A 3 -9.40 19.85 3.21
CA VAL A 3 -10.38 18.85 3.61
C VAL A 3 -10.22 17.69 2.64
N GLN A 4 -9.52 16.64 3.10
CA GLN A 4 -9.30 15.44 2.30
C GLN A 4 -10.64 14.72 2.13
N GLU A 5 -11.10 14.61 0.89
CA GLU A 5 -12.39 13.98 0.57
C GLU A 5 -12.40 12.49 0.99
N SER A 6 -13.51 12.03 1.56
CA SER A 6 -13.68 10.65 2.00
C SER A 6 -13.75 9.71 0.79
N LYS A 7 -12.74 8.85 0.64
CA LYS A 7 -12.66 7.85 -0.42
C LYS A 7 -12.82 6.46 0.17
N ARG A 8 -13.62 5.63 -0.49
CA ARG A 8 -13.94 4.27 -0.03
C ARG A 8 -13.74 3.24 -1.13
N LEU A 9 -13.15 2.11 -0.75
CA LEU A 9 -13.08 0.90 -1.56
C LEU A 9 -13.66 -0.25 -0.74
N CYS A 10 -14.87 -0.70 -1.12
CA CYS A 10 -15.61 -1.71 -0.37
C CYS A 10 -15.79 -1.35 1.12
N ARG A 11 -15.08 -2.06 2.01
CA ARG A 11 -15.12 -1.87 3.47
C ARG A 11 -14.02 -0.92 3.98
N TYR A 12 -13.09 -0.52 3.11
CA TYR A 12 -11.93 0.31 3.48
C TYR A 12 -12.18 1.78 3.11
N SER A 13 -11.67 2.69 3.93
CA SER A 13 -11.66 4.12 3.65
C SER A 13 -10.33 4.77 3.97
N ASN A 14 -10.05 5.93 3.36
CA ASN A 14 -8.86 6.74 3.66
C ASN A 14 -8.90 7.40 5.05
N GLU A 15 -10.02 7.31 5.77
CA GLU A 15 -10.18 7.77 7.14
C GLU A 15 -9.67 6.73 8.17
N GLN A 16 -9.51 5.47 7.75
CA GLN A 16 -9.02 4.39 8.59
C GLN A 16 -7.49 4.34 8.57
N LYS A 17 -6.88 3.99 9.71
CA LYS A 17 -5.50 3.52 9.75
C LYS A 17 -5.48 2.01 9.50
N ILE A 18 -4.78 1.58 8.47
CA ILE A 18 -4.78 0.20 7.99
C ILE A 18 -3.39 -0.39 8.19
N LEU A 19 -3.31 -1.53 8.88
CA LEU A 19 -2.11 -2.35 8.97
C LEU A 19 -2.34 -3.63 8.17
N VAL A 20 -1.50 -3.87 7.15
CA VAL A 20 -1.51 -5.09 6.35
C VAL A 20 -0.30 -5.92 6.75
N VAL A 21 -0.52 -7.16 7.17
CA VAL A 21 0.52 -8.05 7.71
C VAL A 21 0.63 -9.30 6.84
N GLY A 22 1.86 -9.69 6.51
CA GLY A 22 2.12 -10.90 5.71
C GLY A 22 1.77 -10.71 4.24
N GLU A 23 1.82 -9.47 3.75
CA GLU A 23 1.61 -9.20 2.33
C GLU A 23 2.85 -9.60 1.55
N GLY A 24 2.70 -10.40 0.49
CA GLY A 24 3.84 -10.81 -0.36
C GLY A 24 4.40 -9.62 -1.13
N GLU A 25 3.85 -9.34 -2.31
CA GLU A 25 4.39 -8.33 -3.25
C GLU A 25 3.77 -6.93 -3.15
N PHE A 26 3.06 -6.58 -2.07
CA PHE A 26 2.49 -5.24 -1.83
C PHE A 26 1.35 -4.79 -2.78
N SER A 27 0.79 -5.69 -3.60
CA SER A 27 -0.24 -5.33 -4.59
C SER A 27 -1.61 -4.99 -3.97
N PHE A 28 -1.95 -5.56 -2.82
CA PHE A 28 -3.20 -5.24 -2.12
C PHE A 28 -3.13 -3.85 -1.49
N SER A 29 -2.04 -3.55 -0.78
CA SER A 29 -1.78 -2.23 -0.21
C SER A 29 -1.70 -1.16 -1.29
N LEU A 30 -1.04 -1.45 -2.41
CA LEU A 30 -0.98 -0.50 -3.53
C LEU A 30 -2.36 -0.23 -4.14
N SER A 31 -3.23 -1.25 -4.21
CA SER A 31 -4.61 -1.09 -4.70
C SER A 31 -5.42 -0.15 -3.80
N LEU A 32 -5.28 -0.30 -2.47
CA LEU A 32 -5.89 0.62 -1.50
C LEU A 32 -5.32 2.03 -1.63
N ALA A 33 -4.00 2.17 -1.69
CA ALA A 33 -3.35 3.46 -1.82
C ALA A 33 -3.79 4.22 -3.08
N LYS A 34 -3.92 3.52 -4.22
CA LYS A 34 -4.44 4.11 -5.47
C LYS A 34 -5.90 4.52 -5.35
N ALA A 35 -6.74 3.71 -4.71
CA ALA A 35 -8.14 4.05 -4.48
C ALA A 35 -8.31 5.27 -3.55
N PHE A 36 -7.42 5.42 -2.55
CA PHE A 36 -7.38 6.56 -1.64
C PHE A 36 -6.63 7.76 -2.23
N GLY A 37 -5.82 7.55 -3.26
CA GLY A 37 -4.89 8.53 -3.81
C GLY A 37 -3.76 8.90 -2.85
N SER A 38 -3.48 8.08 -1.84
CA SER A 38 -2.46 8.27 -0.81
C SER A 38 -2.20 6.94 -0.12
N ALA A 39 -0.94 6.66 0.26
CA ALA A 39 -0.58 5.50 1.09
C ALA A 39 -0.41 5.86 2.57
N THR A 40 -0.52 7.15 2.94
CA THR A 40 -0.13 7.66 4.27
C THR A 40 -0.90 7.08 5.45
N ASN A 41 -2.06 6.48 5.21
CA ASN A 41 -2.89 5.81 6.20
C ASN A 41 -2.71 4.28 6.21
N ILE A 42 -1.76 3.75 5.44
CA ILE A 42 -1.49 2.32 5.25
C ILE A 42 -0.07 2.00 5.72
N THR A 43 0.06 0.99 6.57
CA THR A 43 1.35 0.37 6.90
C THR A 43 1.30 -1.06 6.39
N ALA A 44 2.16 -1.40 5.44
CA ALA A 44 2.22 -2.73 4.83
C ALA A 44 3.51 -3.45 5.25
N LEU A 45 3.39 -4.70 5.65
CA LEU A 45 4.50 -5.53 6.12
C LEU A 45 4.53 -6.87 5.39
N SER A 46 5.72 -7.22 4.90
CA SER A 46 6.03 -8.52 4.31
C SER A 46 7.04 -9.28 5.16
N LEU A 47 7.12 -10.60 4.94
CA LEU A 47 8.20 -11.43 5.51
C LEU A 47 9.50 -11.28 4.71
N ASP A 48 9.41 -11.12 3.40
CA ASP A 48 10.55 -11.02 2.50
C ASP A 48 11.31 -9.69 2.69
N ILE A 49 12.63 -9.75 2.62
CA ILE A 49 13.48 -8.54 2.51
C ILE A 49 13.43 -7.97 1.08
N ARG A 50 13.83 -6.71 0.90
CA ARG A 50 13.73 -6.01 -0.39
C ARG A 50 14.47 -6.74 -1.54
N GLU A 51 15.60 -7.37 -1.23
CA GLU A 51 16.38 -8.14 -2.19
C GLU A 51 15.64 -9.38 -2.67
N GLU A 52 14.99 -10.10 -1.76
CA GLU A 52 14.17 -11.29 -2.02
C GLU A 52 12.89 -10.91 -2.76
N LEU A 53 12.30 -9.77 -2.42
CA LEU A 53 11.08 -9.28 -3.03
C LEU A 53 11.20 -9.16 -4.55
N GLY A 54 12.30 -8.60 -5.06
CA GLY A 54 12.53 -8.47 -6.50
C GLY A 54 13.00 -9.75 -7.20
N ARG A 55 13.33 -10.81 -6.44
CA ARG A 55 13.66 -12.14 -6.99
C ARG A 55 12.44 -13.05 -7.01
N ASN A 56 11.62 -12.99 -5.96
CA ASN A 56 10.47 -13.85 -5.73
C ASN A 56 9.21 -13.31 -6.41
N TYR A 57 9.13 -11.99 -6.62
CA TYR A 57 7.95 -11.33 -7.18
C TYR A 57 8.32 -10.34 -8.29
N ASN A 58 7.75 -10.55 -9.48
CA ASN A 58 8.02 -9.71 -10.65
C ASN A 58 7.70 -8.24 -10.40
N ASN A 59 6.65 -7.93 -9.63
CA ASN A 59 6.19 -6.56 -9.40
C ASN A 59 6.54 -6.02 -8.00
N GLY A 60 7.15 -6.83 -7.13
CA GLY A 60 7.32 -6.47 -5.72
C GLY A 60 8.10 -5.16 -5.52
N LYS A 61 9.22 -4.99 -6.22
CA LYS A 61 10.00 -3.74 -6.17
C LYS A 61 9.21 -2.53 -6.66
N VAL A 62 8.55 -2.66 -7.82
CA VAL A 62 7.75 -1.59 -8.42
C VAL A 62 6.59 -1.19 -7.52
N ASN A 63 5.94 -2.16 -6.86
CA ASN A 63 4.84 -1.89 -5.95
C ASN A 63 5.31 -1.14 -4.70
N VAL A 64 6.47 -1.50 -4.14
CA VAL A 64 7.07 -0.78 -3.00
C VAL A 64 7.45 0.65 -3.39
N GLU A 65 8.12 0.84 -4.53
CA GLU A 65 8.50 2.17 -5.02
C GLU A 65 7.29 3.08 -5.22
N GLU A 66 6.20 2.55 -5.81
CA GLU A 66 4.98 3.32 -6.01
C GLU A 66 4.24 3.61 -4.69
N LEU A 67 4.26 2.68 -3.72
CA LEU A 67 3.73 2.92 -2.38
C LEU A 67 4.50 4.04 -1.66
N GLU A 68 5.83 3.99 -1.69
CA GLU A 68 6.69 5.05 -1.11
C GLU A 68 6.45 6.41 -1.78
N ARG A 69 6.18 6.43 -3.10
CA ARG A 69 5.81 7.65 -3.83
C ARG A 69 4.45 8.21 -3.42
N LEU A 70 3.50 7.34 -3.03
CA LEU A 70 2.15 7.72 -2.59
C LEU A 70 2.10 8.16 -1.11
N GLY A 71 3.21 8.02 -0.39
CA GLY A 71 3.41 8.54 0.98
C GLY A 71 3.29 7.49 2.06
#